data_AF-A0A828P188-F1
#
_entry.id   AF-A0A828P188-F1
#
_cell.length_a   1.000
_cell.length_b   1.000
_cell.length_c   1.000
_cell.angle_alpha   90.00
_cell.angle_beta   90.00
_cell.angle_gamma   90.00
#
_symmetry.space_group_name_H-M   'P 1'
#
loop_
_entity.id
_entity.type
_entity.pdbx_description
1 polymer ?
#
loop_
_entity_poly.entity_id
_entity_poly.type
_entity_poly.pdbx_seq_one_letter_code
_entity_poly.pdbx_strand_id
1 'polypeptide(L)'
;MAKVKVKTLIGSVVTVAFFLTVIVAFLFYAFPENVASATGFGPYDGQRILTFCAILVATLFLLGWLTEKAFDLAGKSGLYFQWGQKKAESITPVTNTSPGEDDDEPVFSEDAVSEHLRFRYGRRWQRKVRLLLVMGDPDVVRKAAPGLCHDLWQEGDGYVLIYGGDAQSLPDEIFLSKLKRLRSGQPVDGIIQVMSISALPTDGERDALLRYRQKADHQLGWQAPVWLWLTDNATGARQDAKAAATGVIFGPEGTVKGADEAFSTLALHLQKAGMAQILNEPADFGLLQLSLRLRQELKASLAVLLSGLMQGTAAWRLRGVMFSPELIVAGAVPNTCPDTPAWKAVIDDCDAVSGRNPGF
;
A
#
# COMPACT_ATOMS: atom_id res chain seq x y z
N MET A 1 -25.93 -5.50 33.50
CA MET A 1 -24.55 -5.23 33.03
C MET A 1 -23.59 -5.38 34.20
N ALA A 2 -22.87 -6.50 34.30
CA ALA A 2 -21.89 -6.71 35.34
C ALA A 2 -20.59 -5.98 34.96
N LYS A 3 -20.21 -4.96 35.74
CA LYS A 3 -18.89 -4.31 35.64
C LYS A 3 -17.82 -5.36 35.93
N VAL A 4 -17.15 -5.85 34.90
CA VAL A 4 -15.93 -6.65 35.04
C VAL A 4 -14.88 -5.74 35.66
N LYS A 5 -14.66 -5.89 36.97
CA LYS A 5 -13.52 -5.28 37.66
C LYS A 5 -12.26 -5.95 37.10
N VAL A 6 -11.56 -5.27 36.20
CA VAL A 6 -10.20 -5.62 35.84
C VAL A 6 -9.38 -5.52 37.12
N LYS A 7 -9.07 -6.66 37.75
CA LYS A 7 -8.15 -6.73 38.87
C LYS A 7 -6.80 -6.27 38.34
N THR A 8 -6.37 -5.09 38.75
CA THR A 8 -5.10 -4.50 38.37
C THR A 8 -3.97 -5.42 38.86
N LEU A 9 -3.30 -6.06 37.89
CA LEU A 9 -2.10 -6.90 38.08
C LEU A 9 -0.97 -6.13 38.80
N ILE A 10 -1.06 -4.80 38.80
CA ILE A 10 -0.21 -3.83 39.52
C ILE A 10 -0.05 -4.20 41.00
N GLY A 11 -1.14 -4.57 41.69
CA GLY A 11 -1.07 -4.88 43.13
C GLY A 11 -0.24 -6.13 43.42
N SER A 12 -0.32 -7.14 42.55
CA SER A 12 0.39 -8.41 42.71
C SER A 12 1.87 -8.29 42.35
N VAL A 13 2.21 -7.51 41.32
CA VAL A 13 3.62 -7.31 40.91
C VAL A 13 4.37 -6.47 41.95
N VAL A 14 3.72 -5.43 42.49
CA VAL A 14 4.31 -4.58 43.54
C VAL A 14 4.53 -5.36 44.84
N THR A 15 3.61 -6.24 45.23
CA THR A 15 3.78 -7.10 46.42
C THR A 15 4.91 -8.11 46.22
N VAL A 16 4.97 -8.81 45.09
CA VAL A 16 6.06 -9.77 44.82
C VAL A 16 7.42 -9.07 44.77
N ALA A 17 7.53 -7.90 44.12
CA ALA A 17 8.75 -7.11 44.09
C ALA A 17 9.19 -6.67 45.50
N PHE A 18 8.24 -6.25 46.34
CA PHE A 18 8.52 -5.87 47.73
C PHE A 18 9.00 -7.05 48.59
N PHE A 19 8.38 -8.23 48.46
CA PHE A 19 8.84 -9.41 49.20
C PHE A 19 10.22 -9.87 48.72
N LEU A 20 10.50 -9.81 47.41
CA LEU A 20 11.79 -10.20 46.86
C LEU A 20 12.91 -9.24 47.32
N THR A 21 12.66 -7.93 47.38
CA THR A 21 13.64 -6.96 47.89
C THR A 21 13.88 -7.12 49.39
N VAL A 22 12.85 -7.42 50.19
CA VAL A 22 12.98 -7.71 51.62
C VAL A 22 13.77 -9.00 51.85
N ILE A 23 13.51 -10.06 51.08
CA ILE A 23 14.24 -11.33 51.18
C ILE A 23 15.72 -11.13 50.82
N VAL A 24 16.02 -10.40 49.75
CA VAL A 24 17.40 -10.11 49.33
C VAL A 24 18.11 -9.26 50.39
N ALA A 25 17.47 -8.19 50.88
CA ALA A 25 18.04 -7.36 51.95
C ALA A 25 18.28 -8.15 53.24
N PHE A 26 17.35 -9.05 53.60
CA PHE A 26 17.49 -9.93 54.77
C PHE A 26 18.64 -10.92 54.62
N LEU A 27 18.83 -11.53 53.45
CA LEU A 27 19.95 -12.44 53.19
C LEU A 27 21.30 -11.74 53.28
N PHE A 28 21.41 -10.51 52.76
CA PHE A 28 22.63 -9.70 52.88
C PHE A 28 22.90 -9.23 54.31
N TYR A 29 21.87 -9.01 55.13
CA TYR A 29 22.02 -8.59 56.53
C TYR A 29 22.30 -9.76 57.49
N ALA A 30 21.60 -10.89 57.33
CA ALA A 30 21.66 -12.01 58.27
C ALA A 30 22.83 -12.99 58.00
N PHE A 31 23.31 -13.09 56.76
CA PHE A 31 24.35 -14.07 56.38
C PHE A 31 25.43 -13.48 55.46
N PRO A 32 26.17 -12.44 55.88
CA PRO A 32 27.12 -11.74 55.01
C PRO A 32 28.25 -12.64 54.47
N GLU A 33 28.73 -13.61 55.26
CA GLU A 33 29.84 -14.50 54.86
C GLU A 33 29.42 -15.56 53.84
N ASN A 34 28.21 -16.10 53.94
CA ASN A 34 27.69 -17.10 52.99
C ASN A 34 27.43 -16.46 51.62
N VAL A 35 26.87 -15.24 51.59
CA VAL A 35 26.59 -14.54 50.32
C VAL A 35 27.88 -14.11 49.64
N ALA A 36 28.91 -13.70 50.41
CA ALA A 36 30.23 -13.40 49.89
C ALA A 36 30.92 -14.62 49.27
N SER A 37 30.78 -15.81 49.88
CA SER A 37 31.34 -17.06 49.34
C SER A 37 30.63 -17.56 48.08
N ALA A 38 29.31 -17.38 47.98
CA ALA A 38 28.50 -17.88 46.87
C ALA A 38 28.51 -16.97 45.64
N THR A 39 28.66 -15.66 45.82
CA THR A 39 28.59 -14.68 44.73
C THR A 39 29.93 -14.01 44.41
N GLY A 40 30.95 -14.19 45.24
CA GLY A 40 32.29 -13.61 45.05
C GLY A 40 32.39 -12.12 45.38
N PHE A 41 31.31 -11.52 45.87
CA PHE A 41 31.26 -10.10 46.23
C PHE A 41 31.45 -9.92 47.75
N GLY A 42 32.53 -9.25 48.13
CA GLY A 42 32.97 -9.08 49.52
C GLY A 42 32.01 -8.32 50.45
N PRO A 43 32.34 -8.22 51.76
CA PRO A 43 31.44 -7.67 52.77
C PRO A 43 31.07 -6.22 52.44
N TYR A 44 29.79 -5.98 52.19
CA TYR A 44 29.26 -4.68 51.79
C TYR A 44 28.94 -3.82 53.02
N ASP A 45 29.42 -2.58 53.04
CA ASP A 45 28.94 -1.54 53.96
C ASP A 45 27.42 -1.35 53.81
N GLY A 46 26.71 -1.09 54.92
CA GLY A 46 25.26 -0.96 54.95
C GLY A 46 24.69 0.05 53.93
N GLN A 47 25.47 1.08 53.59
CA GLN A 47 25.10 2.06 52.56
C GLN A 47 25.09 1.48 51.13
N ARG A 48 25.98 0.53 50.82
CA ARG A 48 26.03 -0.12 49.49
C ARG A 48 24.86 -1.09 49.31
N ILE A 49 24.46 -1.80 50.37
CA ILE A 49 23.27 -2.67 50.37
C ILE A 49 22.02 -1.86 50.00
N LEU A 50 21.85 -0.67 50.60
CA LEU A 50 20.75 0.23 50.27
C LEU A 50 20.76 0.69 48.80
N THR A 51 21.93 0.97 48.23
CA THR A 51 22.03 1.35 46.80
C THR A 51 21.65 0.21 45.86
N PHE A 52 22.07 -1.03 46.15
CA PHE A 52 21.68 -2.19 45.35
C PHE A 52 20.18 -2.47 45.44
N CYS A 53 19.59 -2.37 46.63
CA CYS A 53 18.15 -2.49 46.80
C CYS A 53 17.39 -1.41 46.02
N ALA A 54 17.85 -0.16 46.03
CA ALA A 54 17.22 0.92 45.28
C ALA A 54 17.27 0.70 43.75
N ILE A 55 18.42 0.24 43.22
CA ILE A 55 18.57 -0.08 41.79
C ILE A 55 17.69 -1.27 41.39
N LEU A 56 17.59 -2.30 42.25
CA LEU A 56 16.75 -3.46 42.01
C LEU A 56 15.26 -3.09 41.98
N VAL A 57 14.81 -2.22 42.90
CA VAL A 57 13.45 -1.67 42.87
C VAL A 57 13.20 -0.88 41.59
N ALA A 58 14.11 0.01 41.20
CA ALA A 58 13.97 0.82 39.98
C ALA A 58 13.90 -0.03 38.70
N THR A 59 14.72 -1.08 38.60
CA THR A 59 14.71 -2.00 37.46
C THR A 59 13.43 -2.83 37.39
N LEU A 60 12.90 -3.31 38.51
CA LEU A 60 11.60 -4.02 38.54
C LEU A 60 10.43 -3.10 38.16
N PHE A 61 10.44 -1.84 38.61
CA PHE A 61 9.44 -0.85 38.20
C PHE A 61 9.49 -0.57 36.70
N LEU A 62 10.69 -0.39 36.14
CA LEU A 62 10.88 -0.22 34.69
C LEU A 62 10.40 -1.43 33.90
N LEU A 63 10.68 -2.64 34.38
CA LEU A 63 10.25 -3.88 33.71
C LEU A 63 8.72 -4.03 33.75
N GLY A 64 8.10 -3.75 34.90
CA GLY A 64 6.64 -3.72 35.04
C GLY A 64 5.99 -2.72 34.08
N TRP A 65 6.52 -1.49 34.02
CA TRP A 65 6.04 -0.46 33.10
C TRP A 65 6.18 -0.87 31.63
N LEU A 66 7.28 -1.55 31.26
CA LEU A 66 7.49 -2.07 29.90
C LEU A 66 6.50 -3.16 29.53
N THR A 67 6.19 -4.07 30.47
CA THR A 67 5.20 -5.13 30.24
C THR A 67 3.80 -4.55 30.05
N GLU A 68 3.40 -3.56 30.84
CA GLU A 68 2.11 -2.88 30.70
C GLU A 68 1.99 -2.18 29.34
N LYS A 69 3.05 -1.48 28.88
CA LYS A 69 3.08 -0.89 27.53
C LYS A 69 3.01 -1.94 26.42
N ALA A 70 3.59 -3.12 26.60
CA ALA A 70 3.51 -4.20 25.64
C ALA A 70 2.09 -4.80 25.57
N PHE A 71 1.41 -4.95 26.71
CA PHE A 71 0.03 -5.43 26.78
C PHE A 71 -0.99 -4.40 26.28
N ASP A 72 -0.83 -3.11 26.56
CA ASP A 72 -1.71 -2.06 25.98
C ASP A 72 -1.59 -2.01 24.45
N LEU A 73 -0.38 -2.23 23.92
CA LEU A 73 -0.18 -2.33 22.47
C LEU A 73 -0.83 -3.58 21.87
N ALA A 74 -0.75 -4.73 22.55
CA ALA A 74 -1.33 -5.99 22.08
C ALA A 74 -2.86 -6.05 22.30
N GLY A 75 -3.36 -5.44 23.37
CA GLY A 75 -4.78 -5.35 23.72
C GLY A 75 -5.55 -4.44 22.77
N LYS A 76 -4.95 -3.33 22.31
CA LYS A 76 -5.53 -2.52 21.24
C LYS A 76 -5.67 -3.31 19.94
N SER A 77 -4.70 -4.12 19.53
CA SER A 77 -4.81 -4.94 18.31
C SER A 77 -5.85 -6.07 18.40
N GLY A 78 -6.17 -6.57 19.60
CA GLY A 78 -7.17 -7.64 19.77
C GLY A 78 -8.62 -7.15 19.70
N LEU A 79 -8.89 -5.89 20.08
CA LEU A 79 -10.24 -5.34 20.15
C LEU A 79 -10.78 -4.89 18.79
N TYR A 80 -9.92 -4.39 17.90
CA TYR A 80 -10.31 -3.99 16.53
C TYR A 80 -10.62 -5.18 15.63
N PHE A 81 -9.97 -6.33 15.86
CA PHE A 81 -10.27 -7.58 15.15
C PHE A 81 -11.71 -8.06 15.36
N GLN A 82 -12.25 -7.95 16.59
CA GLN A 82 -13.64 -8.26 16.87
C GLN A 82 -14.62 -7.23 16.28
N TRP A 83 -14.18 -5.99 16.09
CA TRP A 83 -15.00 -4.96 15.45
C TRP A 83 -15.04 -5.11 13.92
N GLY A 84 -13.91 -5.49 13.30
CA GLY A 84 -13.82 -5.84 11.88
C GLY A 84 -14.57 -7.12 11.51
N GLN A 85 -14.48 -8.17 12.34
CA GLN A 85 -15.26 -9.40 12.13
C GLN A 85 -16.76 -9.16 12.29
N LYS A 86 -17.21 -8.36 13.27
CA LYS A 86 -18.63 -8.04 13.42
C LYS A 86 -19.21 -7.23 12.26
N LYS A 87 -18.37 -6.45 11.56
CA LYS A 87 -18.78 -5.71 10.35
C LYS A 87 -18.84 -6.62 9.11
N ALA A 88 -17.95 -7.61 9.02
CA ALA A 88 -17.98 -8.63 7.97
C ALA A 88 -19.12 -9.64 8.16
N GLU A 89 -19.48 -9.97 9.40
CA GLU A 89 -20.55 -10.91 9.73
C GLU A 89 -21.95 -10.26 9.62
N SER A 90 -22.06 -8.93 9.72
CA SER A 90 -23.30 -8.19 9.42
C SER A 90 -23.60 -8.05 7.92
N ILE A 91 -22.69 -8.47 7.04
CA ILE A 91 -22.83 -8.35 5.58
C ILE A 91 -22.71 -9.76 4.95
N THR A 92 -23.59 -10.68 5.35
CA THR A 92 -24.02 -11.81 4.50
C THR A 92 -25.52 -12.02 4.66
N PRO A 93 -26.25 -12.39 3.59
CA PRO A 93 -27.62 -11.94 3.39
C PRO A 93 -28.63 -12.91 4.01
N VAL A 94 -29.52 -12.39 4.86
CA VAL A 94 -30.84 -12.99 5.07
C VAL A 94 -31.86 -12.11 4.37
N THR A 95 -32.45 -12.71 3.35
CA THR A 95 -33.61 -12.29 2.57
C THR A 95 -34.68 -11.58 3.41
N ASN A 96 -35.15 -10.45 2.86
CA ASN A 96 -36.37 -9.69 3.19
C ASN A 96 -36.37 -8.82 4.45
N THR A 97 -35.90 -7.58 4.32
CA THR A 97 -36.70 -6.35 4.56
C THR A 97 -35.92 -5.11 4.15
N SER A 98 -36.43 -4.34 3.19
CA SER A 98 -36.13 -2.89 3.08
C SER A 98 -36.86 -2.20 4.25
N PRO A 99 -36.29 -1.20 4.97
CA PRO A 99 -36.09 0.15 4.41
C PRO A 99 -34.85 0.92 4.92
N GLY A 100 -34.29 1.78 4.04
CA GLY A 100 -33.38 2.87 4.40
C GLY A 100 -32.05 2.83 3.64
N GLU A 101 -32.05 3.33 2.40
CA GLU A 101 -30.82 3.70 1.67
C GLU A 101 -30.21 4.94 2.32
N ASP A 102 -29.33 4.74 3.30
CA ASP A 102 -28.19 5.64 3.48
C ASP A 102 -27.09 5.08 2.57
N ASP A 103 -27.01 5.58 1.33
CA ASP A 103 -25.89 5.37 0.40
C ASP A 103 -24.65 6.07 0.97
N ASP A 104 -24.07 5.51 2.03
CA ASP A 104 -22.76 5.92 2.51
C ASP A 104 -21.72 5.43 1.49
N GLU A 105 -21.30 6.32 0.58
CA GLU A 105 -20.17 6.06 -0.31
C GLU A 105 -18.97 5.52 0.51
N PRO A 106 -18.25 4.50 0.01
CA PRO A 106 -17.14 3.93 0.75
C PRO A 106 -16.07 4.99 0.97
N VAL A 107 -15.83 5.35 2.24
CA VAL A 107 -14.83 6.36 2.64
C VAL A 107 -13.49 5.71 2.96
N PHE A 108 -12.42 6.23 2.37
CA PHE A 108 -11.06 5.75 2.63
C PHE A 108 -10.65 5.95 4.10
N SER A 109 -10.16 4.89 4.74
CA SER A 109 -9.70 4.88 6.14
C SER A 109 -8.22 4.52 6.22
N GLU A 110 -7.41 5.47 6.66
CA GLU A 110 -5.96 5.26 6.82
C GLU A 110 -5.61 4.27 7.95
N ASP A 111 -6.46 4.20 8.97
CA ASP A 111 -6.26 3.36 10.14
C ASP A 111 -6.44 1.88 9.78
N ALA A 112 -7.46 1.55 8.97
CA ALA A 112 -7.72 0.19 8.51
C ALA A 112 -6.54 -0.36 7.70
N VAL A 113 -6.02 0.44 6.75
CA VAL A 113 -4.86 0.06 5.93
C VAL A 113 -3.61 -0.09 6.82
N SER A 114 -3.35 0.88 7.70
CA SER A 114 -2.18 0.85 8.58
C SER A 114 -2.19 -0.34 9.54
N GLU A 115 -3.35 -0.71 10.06
CA GLU A 115 -3.51 -1.85 10.96
C GLU A 115 -3.26 -3.17 10.23
N HIS A 116 -3.88 -3.35 9.07
CA HIS A 116 -3.70 -4.53 8.22
C HIS A 116 -2.22 -4.76 7.87
N LEU A 117 -1.53 -3.70 7.43
CA LEU A 117 -0.11 -3.78 7.08
C LEU A 117 0.80 -4.00 8.29
N ARG A 118 0.47 -3.42 9.46
CA ARG A 118 1.19 -3.71 10.71
C ARG A 118 1.05 -5.16 11.14
N PHE A 119 -0.14 -5.74 10.97
CA PHE A 119 -0.40 -7.13 11.31
C PHE A 119 0.39 -8.08 10.42
N ARG A 120 0.33 -7.87 9.10
CA ARG A 120 0.95 -8.78 8.12
C ARG A 120 2.47 -8.61 7.98
N TYR A 121 2.97 -7.37 7.95
CA TYR A 121 4.38 -7.07 7.66
C TYR A 121 5.19 -6.60 8.89
N GLY A 122 4.51 -6.39 10.03
CA GLY A 122 5.08 -5.93 11.29
C GLY A 122 5.17 -4.41 11.41
N ARG A 123 5.70 -3.92 12.54
CA ARG A 123 5.78 -2.47 12.85
C ARG A 123 6.59 -1.64 11.84
N ARG A 124 7.48 -2.26 11.07
CA ARG A 124 8.32 -1.61 10.05
C ARG A 124 7.78 -1.80 8.62
N TRP A 125 6.48 -2.09 8.46
CA TRP A 125 5.84 -2.30 7.15
C TRP A 125 6.07 -1.15 6.17
N GLN A 126 6.16 0.08 6.66
CA GLN A 126 6.40 1.27 5.84
C GLN A 126 7.68 1.21 4.98
N ARG A 127 8.65 0.34 5.34
CA ARG A 127 9.87 0.09 4.54
C ARG A 127 9.79 -1.15 3.64
N LYS A 128 8.79 -2.01 3.85
CA LYS A 128 8.64 -3.30 3.16
C LYS A 128 7.57 -3.27 2.08
N VAL A 129 6.55 -2.43 2.26
CA VAL A 129 5.38 -2.38 1.40
C VAL A 129 5.44 -1.12 0.55
N ARG A 130 5.16 -1.24 -0.74
CA ARG A 130 5.01 -0.09 -1.65
C ARG A 130 3.56 0.37 -1.73
N LEU A 131 3.33 1.68 -1.66
CA LEU A 131 1.99 2.28 -1.80
C LEU A 131 1.85 2.85 -3.22
N LEU A 132 0.92 2.30 -4.00
CA LEU A 132 0.63 2.73 -5.36
C LEU A 132 -0.76 3.36 -5.41
N LEU A 133 -0.84 4.59 -5.90
CA LEU A 133 -2.11 5.30 -6.06
C LEU A 133 -2.68 5.04 -7.46
N VAL A 134 -3.88 4.48 -7.56
CA VAL A 134 -4.56 4.21 -8.82
C VAL A 134 -5.62 5.29 -9.06
N MET A 135 -5.49 6.04 -10.15
CA MET A 135 -6.39 7.14 -10.48
C MET A 135 -6.96 6.98 -11.88
N GLY A 136 -8.22 7.37 -12.08
CA GLY A 136 -8.91 7.28 -13.35
C GLY A 136 -10.41 7.13 -13.15
N ASP A 137 -11.14 7.13 -14.26
CA ASP A 137 -12.59 6.89 -14.25
C ASP A 137 -12.91 5.54 -13.57
N PRO A 138 -13.89 5.50 -12.64
CA PRO A 138 -14.21 4.29 -11.87
C PRO A 138 -14.57 3.08 -12.76
N ASP A 139 -15.22 3.30 -13.90
CA ASP A 139 -15.60 2.23 -14.82
C ASP A 139 -14.41 1.64 -15.56
N VAL A 140 -13.40 2.47 -15.83
CA VAL A 140 -12.14 2.05 -16.45
C VAL A 140 -11.22 1.40 -15.41
N VAL A 141 -11.14 1.97 -14.20
CA VAL A 141 -10.33 1.41 -13.09
C VAL A 141 -10.82 0.03 -12.70
N ARG A 142 -12.14 -0.20 -12.64
CA ARG A 142 -12.72 -1.53 -12.34
C ARG A 142 -12.28 -2.60 -13.34
N LYS A 143 -12.01 -2.22 -14.59
CA LYS A 143 -11.51 -3.12 -15.64
C LYS A 143 -10.01 -3.41 -15.54
N ALA A 144 -9.23 -2.50 -14.94
CA ALA A 144 -7.79 -2.68 -14.69
C ALA A 144 -7.50 -3.39 -13.35
N ALA A 145 -8.27 -3.08 -12.31
CA ALA A 145 -8.19 -3.64 -10.97
C ALA A 145 -9.61 -3.93 -10.44
N PRO A 146 -10.15 -5.14 -10.71
CA PRO A 146 -11.48 -5.52 -10.27
C PRO A 146 -11.63 -5.42 -8.74
N GLY A 147 -12.68 -4.75 -8.27
CA GLY A 147 -12.97 -4.58 -6.84
C GLY A 147 -12.31 -3.35 -6.19
N LEU A 148 -11.32 -2.71 -6.82
CA LEU A 148 -10.56 -1.62 -6.19
C LEU A 148 -11.43 -0.40 -5.86
N CYS A 149 -12.39 -0.05 -6.72
CA CYS A 149 -13.29 1.08 -6.48
C CYS A 149 -14.25 0.85 -5.31
N HIS A 150 -14.56 -0.42 -5.00
CA HIS A 150 -15.43 -0.78 -3.88
C HIS A 150 -14.63 -0.89 -2.58
N ASP A 151 -13.49 -1.58 -2.64
CA ASP A 151 -12.64 -1.87 -1.47
C ASP A 151 -11.77 -0.67 -1.05
N LEU A 152 -11.57 0.29 -1.96
CA LEU A 152 -10.70 1.48 -1.87
C LEU A 152 -9.20 1.18 -1.73
N TRP A 153 -8.83 -0.01 -1.30
CA TRP A 153 -7.45 -0.47 -1.29
C TRP A 153 -7.39 -1.98 -1.54
N GLN A 154 -6.32 -2.43 -2.16
CA GLN A 154 -6.07 -3.84 -2.41
C GLN A 154 -4.61 -4.17 -2.14
N GLU A 155 -4.37 -5.29 -1.46
CA GLU A 155 -3.04 -5.77 -1.13
C GLU A 155 -2.57 -6.81 -2.14
N GLY A 156 -1.34 -6.67 -2.61
CA GLY A 156 -0.57 -7.73 -3.25
C GLY A 156 0.70 -8.02 -2.48
N ASP A 157 1.52 -8.96 -2.96
CA ASP A 157 2.73 -9.37 -2.26
C ASP A 157 3.79 -8.24 -2.24
N GLY A 158 3.86 -7.51 -1.12
CA GLY A 158 4.79 -6.39 -0.94
C GLY A 158 4.33 -5.04 -1.49
N TYR A 159 3.09 -4.90 -1.96
CA TYR A 159 2.54 -3.64 -2.46
C TYR A 159 1.05 -3.49 -2.16
N VAL A 160 0.57 -2.26 -2.12
CA VAL A 160 -0.84 -1.92 -1.87
C VAL A 160 -1.27 -0.91 -2.92
N LEU A 161 -2.34 -1.24 -3.62
CA LEU A 161 -3.08 -0.32 -4.48
C LEU A 161 -4.06 0.46 -3.62
N ILE A 162 -4.12 1.77 -3.81
CA ILE A 162 -5.09 2.66 -3.16
C ILE A 162 -5.86 3.37 -4.27
N TYR A 163 -7.18 3.34 -4.23
CA TYR A 163 -8.02 4.10 -5.15
C TYR A 163 -7.95 5.59 -4.83
N GLY A 164 -7.54 6.39 -5.81
CA GLY A 164 -7.38 7.84 -5.70
C GLY A 164 -8.52 8.66 -6.31
N GLY A 165 -9.57 8.01 -6.80
CA GLY A 165 -10.66 8.69 -7.50
C GLY A 165 -10.34 9.03 -8.96
N ASP A 166 -11.22 9.85 -9.55
CA ASP A 166 -11.08 10.31 -10.91
C ASP A 166 -9.94 11.34 -11.03
N ALA A 167 -9.07 11.15 -12.01
CA ALA A 167 -7.94 12.01 -12.27
C ALA A 167 -8.31 13.37 -12.88
N GLN A 168 -9.52 13.49 -13.45
CA GLN A 168 -10.05 14.78 -13.94
C GLN A 168 -10.77 15.58 -12.84
N SER A 169 -10.88 15.03 -11.63
CA SER A 169 -11.47 15.74 -10.49
C SER A 169 -10.42 16.57 -9.73
N LEU A 170 -10.89 17.59 -8.99
CA LEU A 170 -10.02 18.36 -8.13
C LEU A 170 -9.46 17.45 -7.01
N PRO A 171 -8.16 17.55 -6.66
CA PRO A 171 -7.59 16.74 -5.59
C PRO A 171 -8.34 16.93 -4.26
N ASP A 172 -8.82 15.83 -3.68
CA ASP A 172 -9.45 15.83 -2.36
C ASP A 172 -8.39 15.98 -1.26
N GLU A 173 -8.40 17.15 -0.61
CA GLU A 173 -7.49 17.48 0.48
C GLU A 173 -7.63 16.55 1.67
N ILE A 174 -8.85 16.07 1.96
CA ILE A 174 -9.10 15.16 3.07
C ILE A 174 -8.46 13.82 2.76
N PHE A 175 -8.72 13.25 1.59
CA PHE A 175 -8.08 12.02 1.13
C PHE A 175 -6.54 12.12 1.13
N LEU A 176 -5.97 13.18 0.55
CA LEU A 176 -4.51 13.35 0.53
C LEU A 176 -3.91 13.51 1.93
N SER A 177 -4.63 14.15 2.86
CA SER A 177 -4.19 14.24 4.26
C SER A 177 -4.17 12.88 4.95
N LYS A 178 -5.16 12.01 4.69
CA LYS A 178 -5.21 10.63 5.17
C LYS A 178 -4.07 9.79 4.57
N LEU A 179 -3.82 9.95 3.27
CA LEU A 179 -2.71 9.30 2.57
C LEU A 179 -1.34 9.67 3.18
N LYS A 180 -1.13 10.94 3.52
CA LYS A 180 0.09 11.38 4.24
C LYS A 180 0.26 10.74 5.62
N ARG A 181 -0.84 10.43 6.32
CA ARG A 181 -0.77 9.80 7.65
C ARG A 181 -0.30 8.35 7.58
N LEU A 182 -0.47 7.67 6.45
CA LEU A 182 0.05 6.31 6.25
C LEU A 182 1.58 6.25 6.33
N ARG A 183 2.28 7.26 5.77
CA ARG A 183 3.75 7.32 5.75
C ARG A 183 4.27 8.75 5.86
N SER A 184 5.05 9.01 6.90
CA SER A 184 5.77 10.29 7.09
C SER A 184 7.00 10.35 6.17
N GLY A 185 6.86 10.90 4.97
CA GLY A 185 7.98 11.21 4.07
C GLY A 185 7.63 11.04 2.61
N GLN A 186 7.34 9.81 2.19
CA GLN A 186 6.91 9.45 0.85
C GLN A 186 5.49 8.89 0.92
N PRO A 187 4.44 9.73 0.76
CA PRO A 187 3.05 9.28 0.92
C PRO A 187 2.70 8.13 -0.04
N VAL A 188 3.27 8.16 -1.24
CA VAL A 188 3.10 7.15 -2.29
C VAL A 188 4.42 6.85 -2.98
N ASP A 189 4.64 5.58 -3.30
CA ASP A 189 5.78 5.09 -4.07
C ASP A 189 5.58 5.35 -5.57
N GLY A 190 4.33 5.33 -6.04
CA GLY A 190 3.99 5.48 -7.44
C GLY A 190 2.54 5.84 -7.70
N ILE A 191 2.25 6.34 -8.90
CA ILE A 191 0.89 6.64 -9.35
C ILE A 191 0.62 5.89 -10.66
N ILE A 192 -0.52 5.23 -10.73
CA ILE A 192 -0.98 4.48 -11.90
C ILE A 192 -2.20 5.21 -12.43
N GLN A 193 -2.00 5.87 -13.56
CA GLN A 193 -3.05 6.59 -14.26
C GLN A 193 -3.75 5.66 -15.23
N VAL A 194 -4.99 5.28 -14.92
CA VAL A 194 -5.80 4.40 -15.77
C VAL A 194 -6.61 5.23 -16.76
N MET A 195 -6.61 4.82 -18.03
CA MET A 195 -7.40 5.41 -19.13
C MET A 195 -7.86 4.34 -20.12
N SER A 196 -8.96 4.61 -20.84
CA SER A 196 -9.38 3.76 -21.96
C SER A 196 -8.65 4.18 -23.24
N ILE A 197 -8.19 3.20 -24.03
CA ILE A 197 -7.58 3.46 -25.35
C ILE A 197 -8.58 4.14 -26.30
N SER A 198 -9.87 3.81 -26.17
CA SER A 198 -10.91 4.36 -27.05
C SER A 198 -11.34 5.78 -26.68
N ALA A 199 -10.97 6.26 -25.50
CA ALA A 199 -11.34 7.58 -24.97
C ALA A 199 -10.12 8.27 -24.35
N LEU A 200 -9.10 8.51 -25.17
CA LEU A 200 -7.94 9.28 -24.74
C LEU A 200 -8.32 10.76 -24.57
N PRO A 201 -7.72 11.46 -23.59
CA PRO A 201 -8.09 12.83 -23.26
C PRO A 201 -7.77 13.81 -24.39
N THR A 202 -8.70 14.73 -24.60
CA THR A 202 -8.54 15.91 -25.47
C THR A 202 -7.51 16.89 -24.91
N ASP A 203 -7.09 17.87 -25.72
CA ASP A 203 -6.06 18.84 -25.32
C ASP A 203 -6.42 19.58 -24.02
N GLY A 204 -7.69 20.00 -23.87
CA GLY A 204 -8.17 20.68 -22.66
C GLY A 204 -8.22 19.77 -21.42
N GLU A 205 -8.62 18.51 -21.59
CA GLU A 205 -8.64 17.51 -20.51
C GLU A 205 -7.22 17.13 -20.07
N ARG A 206 -6.28 17.01 -21.01
CA ARG A 206 -4.86 16.77 -20.69
C ARG A 206 -4.26 17.90 -19.88
N ASP A 207 -4.55 19.14 -20.26
CA ASP A 207 -4.09 20.32 -19.54
C ASP A 207 -4.72 20.42 -18.13
N ALA A 208 -6.01 20.07 -17.99
CA ALA A 208 -6.65 19.93 -16.68
C ALA A 208 -5.98 18.86 -15.81
N LEU A 209 -5.71 17.69 -16.38
CA LEU A 209 -5.04 16.56 -15.73
C LEU A 209 -3.64 16.94 -15.23
N LEU A 210 -2.86 17.68 -16.02
CA LEU A 210 -1.55 18.22 -15.62
C LEU A 210 -1.69 19.16 -14.42
N ARG A 211 -2.64 20.10 -14.46
CA ARG A 211 -2.86 21.06 -13.36
C ARG A 211 -3.32 20.37 -12.08
N TYR A 212 -4.25 19.44 -12.17
CA TYR A 212 -4.74 18.71 -11.00
C TYR A 212 -3.66 17.83 -10.40
N ARG A 213 -2.84 17.17 -11.23
CA ARG A 213 -1.63 16.47 -10.75
C ARG A 213 -0.69 17.42 -10.03
N GLN A 214 -0.36 18.57 -10.63
CA GLN A 214 0.54 19.54 -10.01
C GLN A 214 0.02 20.02 -8.65
N LYS A 215 -1.29 20.28 -8.54
CA LYS A 215 -1.93 20.65 -7.27
C LYS A 215 -1.85 19.51 -6.24
N ALA A 216 -2.11 18.26 -6.67
CA ALA A 216 -1.99 17.09 -5.81
C ALA A 216 -0.54 16.88 -5.32
N ASP A 217 0.45 17.01 -6.21
CA ASP A 217 1.86 16.86 -5.88
C ASP A 217 2.33 17.95 -4.90
N HIS A 218 1.86 19.19 -5.09
CA HIS A 218 2.11 20.30 -4.17
C HIS A 218 1.48 20.02 -2.79
N GLN A 219 0.21 19.59 -2.77
CA GLN A 219 -0.47 19.22 -1.54
C GLN A 219 0.19 18.02 -0.86
N LEU A 220 0.69 17.04 -1.60
CA LEU A 220 1.45 15.90 -1.07
C LEU A 220 2.85 16.28 -0.59
N GLY A 221 3.43 17.36 -1.15
CA GLY A 221 4.83 17.73 -0.95
C GLY A 221 5.79 16.73 -1.60
N TRP A 222 5.30 15.97 -2.58
CA TRP A 222 5.99 14.83 -3.17
C TRP A 222 5.56 14.63 -4.62
N GLN A 223 6.53 14.49 -5.53
CA GLN A 223 6.27 14.17 -6.93
C GLN A 223 6.64 12.70 -7.21
N ALA A 224 5.63 11.85 -7.28
CA ALA A 224 5.78 10.42 -7.52
C ALA A 224 5.96 10.10 -9.03
N PRO A 225 6.65 9.00 -9.37
CA PRO A 225 6.64 8.47 -10.73
C PRO A 225 5.23 8.05 -11.14
N VAL A 226 4.92 8.22 -12.44
CA VAL A 226 3.61 7.88 -13.01
C VAL A 226 3.75 6.79 -14.06
N TRP A 227 2.90 5.77 -14.00
CA TRP A 227 2.71 4.79 -15.08
C TRP A 227 1.33 4.98 -15.68
N LEU A 228 1.25 4.98 -17.01
CA LEU A 228 -0.03 5.01 -17.72
C LEU A 228 -0.52 3.57 -17.90
N TRP A 229 -1.75 3.30 -17.52
CA TRP A 229 -2.39 2.01 -17.71
C TRP A 229 -3.56 2.17 -18.69
N LEU A 230 -3.43 1.54 -19.85
CA LEU A 230 -4.38 1.66 -20.94
C LEU A 230 -5.19 0.38 -21.06
N THR A 231 -6.50 0.48 -20.80
CA THR A 231 -7.43 -0.64 -20.97
C THR A 231 -7.97 -0.67 -22.39
N ASP A 232 -7.97 -1.85 -23.00
CA ASP A 232 -8.54 -2.04 -24.34
C ASP A 232 -9.81 -2.88 -24.32
N ASN A 233 -10.93 -2.26 -24.67
CA ASN A 233 -12.23 -2.90 -24.82
C ASN A 233 -12.28 -3.81 -26.07
N ALA A 234 -11.42 -3.54 -27.07
CA ALA A 234 -11.46 -4.21 -28.38
C ALA A 234 -10.72 -5.55 -28.40
N THR A 235 -9.99 -5.86 -27.33
CA THR A 235 -9.11 -7.01 -27.27
C THR A 235 -9.78 -8.09 -26.43
N GLY A 236 -10.46 -9.03 -27.06
CA GLY A 236 -11.00 -10.23 -26.40
C GLY A 236 -9.92 -11.18 -25.84
N ALA A 237 -8.65 -10.73 -25.78
CA ALA A 237 -7.56 -11.51 -25.24
C ALA A 237 -7.78 -11.70 -23.75
N ARG A 238 -7.89 -12.96 -23.34
CA ARG A 238 -7.67 -13.33 -21.95
C ARG A 238 -6.20 -13.08 -21.65
N GLN A 239 -5.92 -12.32 -20.60
CA GLN A 239 -4.56 -12.26 -20.08
C GLN A 239 -4.32 -13.58 -19.35
N ASP A 240 -3.80 -14.58 -20.07
CA ASP A 240 -3.32 -15.79 -19.45
C ASP A 240 -2.26 -15.45 -18.40
N ALA A 241 -2.31 -16.11 -17.25
CA ALA A 241 -1.31 -15.93 -16.19
C ALA A 241 0.14 -16.22 -16.65
N LYS A 242 0.31 -16.86 -17.83
CA LYS A 242 1.61 -17.12 -18.48
C LYS A 242 2.00 -16.11 -19.57
N ALA A 243 1.12 -15.18 -19.94
CA ALA A 243 1.42 -14.18 -20.97
C ALA A 243 2.44 -13.16 -20.45
N ALA A 244 3.35 -12.69 -21.31
CA ALA A 244 4.27 -11.62 -20.92
C ALA A 244 3.51 -10.31 -20.67
N ALA A 245 4.06 -9.43 -19.83
CA ALA A 245 3.52 -8.08 -19.65
C ALA A 245 3.50 -7.33 -20.99
N THR A 246 2.33 -6.79 -21.35
CA THR A 246 2.16 -6.03 -22.59
C THR A 246 2.36 -4.56 -22.27
N GLY A 247 3.55 -4.02 -22.49
CA GLY A 247 3.82 -2.63 -22.20
C GLY A 247 5.27 -2.22 -22.42
N VAL A 248 5.54 -0.95 -22.13
CA VAL A 248 6.86 -0.34 -22.20
C VAL A 248 7.15 0.34 -20.86
N ILE A 249 8.31 0.05 -20.29
CA ILE A 249 8.92 0.85 -19.22
C ILE A 249 9.94 1.80 -19.86
N PHE A 250 9.78 3.09 -19.60
CA PHE A 250 10.73 4.12 -19.95
C PHE A 250 11.85 4.17 -18.90
N GLY A 251 13.08 4.38 -19.36
CA GLY A 251 14.21 4.64 -18.46
C GLY A 251 14.02 5.90 -17.60
N PRO A 252 14.95 6.18 -16.67
CA PRO A 252 14.81 7.24 -15.66
C PRO A 252 14.62 8.66 -16.22
N GLU A 253 15.03 8.92 -17.46
CA GLU A 253 14.81 10.19 -18.18
C GLU A 253 13.90 10.02 -19.40
N GLY A 254 12.85 9.19 -19.27
CA GLY A 254 11.90 8.91 -20.34
C GLY A 254 11.66 10.13 -21.25
N THR A 255 12.06 10.01 -22.52
CA THR A 255 11.90 11.07 -23.52
C THR A 255 10.80 10.68 -24.48
N VAL A 256 10.12 11.67 -25.07
CA VAL A 256 9.07 11.41 -26.07
C VAL A 256 9.61 10.62 -27.26
N LYS A 257 10.84 10.92 -27.70
CA LYS A 257 11.49 10.19 -28.79
C LYS A 257 11.80 8.73 -28.39
N GLY A 258 12.33 8.52 -27.18
CA GLY A 258 12.59 7.17 -26.67
C GLY A 258 11.30 6.37 -26.50
N ALA A 259 10.20 7.01 -26.14
CA ALA A 259 8.89 6.37 -26.07
C ALA A 259 8.39 5.91 -27.46
N ASP A 260 8.57 6.72 -28.51
CA ASP A 260 8.19 6.34 -29.88
C ASP A 260 8.95 5.12 -30.41
N GLU A 261 10.26 5.09 -30.16
CA GLU A 261 11.14 3.97 -30.51
C GLU A 261 10.75 2.71 -29.72
N ALA A 262 10.44 2.87 -28.43
CA ALA A 262 10.01 1.78 -27.58
C ALA A 262 8.64 1.21 -27.97
N PHE A 263 7.67 2.05 -28.37
CA PHE A 263 6.40 1.57 -28.94
C PHE A 263 6.59 0.85 -30.27
N SER A 264 7.49 1.34 -31.12
CA SER A 264 7.79 0.67 -32.40
C SER A 264 8.41 -0.71 -32.16
N THR A 265 9.28 -0.82 -31.15
CA THR A 265 9.87 -2.10 -30.70
C THR A 265 8.83 -3.02 -30.08
N LEU A 266 7.96 -2.49 -29.21
CA LEU A 266 6.86 -3.23 -28.61
C LEU A 266 5.95 -3.79 -29.70
N ALA A 267 5.56 -2.99 -30.69
CA ALA A 267 4.69 -3.43 -31.77
C ALA A 267 5.28 -4.63 -32.53
N LEU A 268 6.58 -4.63 -32.82
CA LEU A 268 7.27 -5.77 -33.43
C LEU A 268 7.29 -7.00 -32.52
N HIS A 269 7.50 -6.81 -31.22
CA HIS A 269 7.48 -7.91 -30.25
C HIS A 269 6.08 -8.54 -30.14
N LEU A 270 5.05 -7.71 -30.03
CA LEU A 270 3.64 -8.14 -29.99
C LEU A 270 3.22 -8.83 -31.29
N GLN A 271 3.74 -8.40 -32.44
CA GLN A 271 3.49 -9.09 -33.70
C GLN A 271 4.04 -10.51 -33.67
N LYS A 272 5.29 -10.70 -33.21
CA LYS A 272 5.92 -12.02 -33.12
C LYS A 272 5.20 -12.90 -32.10
N ALA A 273 4.91 -12.36 -30.92
CA ALA A 273 4.21 -13.08 -29.84
C ALA A 273 2.78 -13.46 -30.25
N GLY A 274 2.02 -12.52 -30.83
CA GLY A 274 0.66 -12.77 -31.30
C GLY A 274 0.60 -13.77 -32.45
N MET A 275 1.57 -13.74 -33.39
CA MET A 275 1.64 -14.75 -34.47
C MET A 275 1.88 -16.15 -33.90
N ALA A 276 2.72 -16.28 -32.87
CA ALA A 276 2.95 -17.55 -32.19
C ALA A 276 1.72 -18.02 -31.39
N GLN A 277 0.95 -17.10 -30.80
CA GLN A 277 -0.29 -17.43 -30.09
C GLN A 277 -1.38 -17.94 -31.01
N ILE A 278 -1.60 -17.31 -32.17
CA ILE A 278 -2.63 -17.74 -33.14
C ILE A 278 -2.40 -19.17 -33.63
N LEU A 279 -1.15 -19.62 -33.73
CA LEU A 279 -0.84 -21.00 -34.11
C LEU A 279 -1.36 -22.03 -33.09
N ASN A 280 -1.48 -21.65 -31.82
CA ASN A 280 -1.98 -22.51 -30.75
C ASN A 280 -3.48 -22.30 -30.51
N GLU A 281 -3.93 -21.04 -30.49
CA GLU A 281 -5.31 -20.67 -30.21
C GLU A 281 -5.77 -19.57 -31.18
N PRO A 282 -6.45 -19.93 -32.28
CA PRO A 282 -6.83 -18.98 -33.34
C PRO A 282 -7.79 -17.86 -32.89
N ALA A 283 -8.47 -18.05 -31.76
CA ALA A 283 -9.38 -17.07 -31.17
C ALA A 283 -8.64 -15.92 -30.47
N ASP A 284 -7.37 -16.11 -30.08
CA ASP A 284 -6.59 -15.12 -29.35
C ASP A 284 -5.73 -14.27 -30.30
N PHE A 285 -6.38 -13.35 -31.00
CA PHE A 285 -5.73 -12.41 -31.94
C PHE A 285 -5.41 -11.03 -31.31
N GLY A 286 -5.63 -10.88 -30.00
CA GLY A 286 -5.57 -9.57 -29.34
C GLY A 286 -4.20 -8.88 -29.37
N LEU A 287 -3.11 -9.63 -29.17
CA LEU A 287 -1.76 -9.07 -29.27
C LEU A 287 -1.44 -8.57 -30.69
N LEU A 288 -1.93 -9.26 -31.72
CA LEU A 288 -1.76 -8.82 -33.12
C LEU A 288 -2.58 -7.57 -33.42
N GLN A 289 -3.82 -7.49 -32.92
CA GLN A 289 -4.65 -6.31 -33.07
C GLN A 289 -4.01 -5.09 -32.41
N LEU A 290 -3.49 -5.24 -31.18
CA LEU A 290 -2.77 -4.18 -30.50
C LEU A 290 -1.49 -3.78 -31.25
N SER A 291 -0.73 -4.76 -31.75
CA SER A 291 0.44 -4.51 -32.60
C SER A 291 0.09 -3.68 -33.83
N LEU A 292 -0.99 -4.01 -34.53
CA LEU A 292 -1.43 -3.29 -35.73
C LEU A 292 -1.82 -1.84 -35.37
N ARG A 293 -2.61 -1.65 -34.31
CA ARG A 293 -3.02 -0.32 -33.84
C ARG A 293 -1.83 0.54 -33.43
N LEU A 294 -0.86 -0.04 -32.70
CA LEU A 294 0.41 0.62 -32.32
C LEU A 294 1.30 0.97 -33.50
N ARG A 295 1.04 0.45 -34.71
CA ARG A 295 1.73 0.84 -35.95
C ARG A 295 0.93 1.88 -36.76
N GLN A 296 -0.31 2.15 -36.39
CA GLN A 296 -1.25 2.97 -37.14
C GLN A 296 -1.84 4.06 -36.23
N GLU A 297 -3.16 4.04 -36.00
CA GLU A 297 -3.93 5.06 -35.28
C GLU A 297 -3.40 5.34 -33.87
N LEU A 298 -3.09 4.30 -33.11
CA LEU A 298 -2.76 4.42 -31.70
C LEU A 298 -1.38 5.04 -31.52
N LYS A 299 -0.45 4.82 -32.46
CA LYS A 299 0.88 5.42 -32.43
C LYS A 299 0.79 6.95 -32.39
N ALA A 300 0.01 7.51 -33.31
CA ALA A 300 -0.16 8.95 -33.41
C ALA A 300 -0.84 9.51 -32.14
N SER A 301 -1.94 8.89 -31.69
CA SER A 301 -2.65 9.35 -30.49
C SER A 301 -1.78 9.27 -29.23
N LEU A 302 -0.97 8.21 -29.07
CA LEU A 302 -0.03 8.09 -27.96
C LEU A 302 1.09 9.12 -28.06
N ALA A 303 1.63 9.39 -29.25
CA ALA A 303 2.65 10.43 -29.42
C ALA A 303 2.15 11.81 -28.98
N VAL A 304 0.91 12.17 -29.34
CA VAL A 304 0.29 13.43 -28.90
C VAL A 304 0.05 13.43 -27.39
N LEU A 305 -0.50 12.34 -26.83
CA LEU A 305 -0.72 12.20 -25.39
C LEU A 305 0.58 12.33 -24.59
N LEU A 306 1.61 11.57 -24.96
CA LEU A 306 2.89 11.57 -24.28
C LEU A 306 3.61 12.91 -24.42
N SER A 307 3.55 13.54 -25.59
CA SER A 307 4.12 14.88 -25.77
C SER A 307 3.46 15.88 -24.83
N GLY A 308 2.14 15.83 -24.68
CA GLY A 308 1.41 16.68 -23.74
C GLY A 308 1.74 16.41 -22.28
N LEU A 309 1.91 15.14 -21.89
CA LEU A 309 2.14 14.77 -20.48
C LEU A 309 3.59 14.92 -20.04
N MET A 310 4.56 14.76 -20.95
CA MET A 310 6.00 14.73 -20.62
C MET A 310 6.71 16.06 -20.87
N GLN A 311 6.04 17.05 -21.45
CA GLN A 311 6.61 18.36 -21.76
C GLN A 311 5.94 19.47 -20.95
N GLY A 312 6.66 20.56 -20.73
CA GLY A 312 6.15 21.75 -20.02
C GLY A 312 6.59 21.83 -18.56
N THR A 313 6.11 22.86 -17.87
CA THR A 313 6.47 23.19 -16.48
C THR A 313 5.85 22.25 -15.44
N ALA A 314 4.75 21.59 -15.79
CA ALA A 314 4.03 20.63 -14.95
C ALA A 314 4.18 19.18 -15.45
N ALA A 315 5.25 18.89 -16.19
CA ALA A 315 5.47 17.59 -16.82
C ALA A 315 5.43 16.44 -15.80
N TRP A 316 4.75 15.37 -16.19
CA TRP A 316 4.69 14.14 -15.42
C TRP A 316 6.02 13.41 -15.47
N ARG A 317 6.38 12.77 -14.36
CA ARG A 317 7.50 11.82 -14.30
C ARG A 317 7.06 10.46 -14.84
N LEU A 318 6.70 10.42 -16.12
CA LEU A 318 6.16 9.23 -16.75
C LEU A 318 7.25 8.15 -16.90
N ARG A 319 6.95 6.94 -16.41
CA ARG A 319 7.86 5.79 -16.33
C ARG A 319 7.48 4.65 -17.24
N GLY A 320 6.29 4.64 -17.81
CA GLY A 320 5.91 3.60 -18.73
C GLY A 320 4.45 3.67 -19.11
N VAL A 321 4.11 2.85 -20.10
CA VAL A 321 2.74 2.62 -20.55
C VAL A 321 2.49 1.11 -20.58
N MET A 322 1.51 0.66 -19.82
CA MET A 322 1.03 -0.71 -19.80
C MET A 322 -0.28 -0.81 -20.56
N PHE A 323 -0.45 -1.91 -21.29
CA PHE A 323 -1.69 -2.28 -21.95
C PHE A 323 -2.26 -3.51 -21.27
N SER A 324 -3.54 -3.44 -20.92
CA SER A 324 -4.26 -4.57 -20.35
C SER A 324 -5.56 -4.79 -21.11
N PRO A 325 -5.95 -6.05 -21.36
CA PRO A 325 -7.34 -6.32 -21.68
C PRO A 325 -8.23 -5.99 -20.47
N GLU A 326 -9.52 -5.81 -20.71
CA GLU A 326 -10.49 -5.62 -19.63
C GLU A 326 -10.60 -6.91 -18.80
N LEU A 327 -10.32 -6.80 -17.50
CA LEU A 327 -10.46 -7.92 -16.58
C LEU A 327 -11.92 -8.02 -16.13
N ILE A 328 -12.54 -9.16 -16.43
CA ILE A 328 -13.85 -9.54 -15.89
C ILE A 328 -13.61 -10.63 -14.86
N VAL A 329 -13.25 -10.25 -13.63
CA VAL A 329 -13.10 -11.22 -12.54
C VAL A 329 -14.41 -11.28 -11.76
N ALA A 330 -15.14 -12.38 -11.91
CA ALA A 330 -16.24 -12.73 -11.02
C ALA A 330 -15.68 -13.37 -9.74
N GLY A 331 -15.94 -12.76 -8.57
CA GLY A 331 -15.61 -13.36 -7.27
C GLY A 331 -14.19 -13.10 -6.76
N ALA A 332 -13.64 -11.90 -6.95
CA ALA A 332 -12.38 -11.51 -6.33
C ALA A 332 -12.50 -11.51 -4.78
N VAL A 333 -11.49 -12.05 -4.09
CA VAL A 333 -11.38 -11.95 -2.64
C VAL A 333 -11.23 -10.47 -2.27
N PRO A 334 -11.96 -9.95 -1.26
CA PRO A 334 -11.86 -8.55 -0.86
C PRO A 334 -10.42 -8.13 -0.57
N ASN A 335 -10.07 -6.90 -0.93
CA ASN A 335 -8.76 -6.29 -0.72
C ASN A 335 -7.58 -7.09 -1.32
N THR A 336 -7.79 -7.89 -2.37
CA THR A 336 -6.72 -8.65 -3.03
C THR A 336 -6.42 -8.07 -4.40
N CYS A 337 -5.15 -7.75 -4.66
CA CYS A 337 -4.71 -7.24 -5.95
C CYS A 337 -4.73 -8.34 -7.02
N PRO A 338 -5.12 -8.04 -8.27
CA PRO A 338 -4.89 -8.93 -9.39
C PRO A 338 -3.39 -9.25 -9.56
N ASP A 339 -3.05 -10.53 -9.63
CA ASP A 339 -1.69 -11.02 -9.93
C ASP A 339 -1.54 -11.19 -11.45
N THR A 340 -1.50 -10.07 -12.18
CA THR A 340 -1.21 -10.11 -13.62
C THR A 340 0.25 -9.72 -13.91
N PRO A 341 0.85 -10.28 -14.97
CA PRO A 341 2.20 -9.94 -15.43
C PRO A 341 2.41 -8.43 -15.64
N ALA A 342 1.37 -7.70 -16.07
CA ALA A 342 1.42 -6.25 -16.25
C ALA A 342 1.56 -5.49 -14.91
N TRP A 343 0.84 -5.92 -13.87
CA TRP A 343 1.01 -5.37 -12.52
C TRP A 343 2.41 -5.65 -12.00
N LYS A 344 2.89 -6.89 -12.14
CA LYS A 344 4.25 -7.29 -11.74
C LYS A 344 5.33 -6.41 -12.37
N ALA A 345 5.25 -6.14 -13.67
CA ALA A 345 6.21 -5.29 -14.38
C ALA A 345 6.25 -3.85 -13.84
N VAL A 346 5.11 -3.27 -13.46
CA VAL A 346 5.04 -1.93 -12.85
C VAL A 346 5.65 -1.94 -11.45
N ILE A 347 5.36 -2.98 -10.66
CA ILE A 347 5.87 -3.12 -9.29
C ILE A 347 7.39 -3.29 -9.30
N ASP A 348 7.92 -4.13 -10.18
CA ASP A 348 9.36 -4.36 -10.33
C ASP A 348 10.10 -3.07 -10.73
N ASP A 349 9.55 -2.25 -11.64
CA ASP A 349 10.12 -0.93 -11.97
C ASP A 349 9.97 0.07 -10.82
N CYS A 350 8.86 0.04 -10.08
CA CYS A 350 8.64 0.89 -8.92
C CYS A 350 9.69 0.64 -7.82
N ASP A 351 10.08 -0.62 -7.59
CA ASP A 351 11.13 -0.95 -6.62
C ASP A 351 12.52 -0.39 -7.00
N ALA A 352 12.77 -0.22 -8.30
CA ALA A 352 14.01 0.35 -8.81
C ALA A 352 14.05 1.90 -8.72
N VAL A 353 12.95 2.57 -8.35
CA VAL A 353 12.78 4.02 -8.54
C VAL A 353 12.18 4.69 -7.31
N SER A 354 12.81 5.78 -6.86
CA SER A 354 12.22 6.67 -5.86
C SER A 354 11.61 7.93 -6.49
N GLY A 355 10.53 8.42 -5.89
CA GLY A 355 10.00 9.76 -6.19
C GLY A 355 10.99 10.87 -5.79
N ARG A 356 10.62 12.12 -6.03
CA ARG A 356 11.46 13.31 -5.76
C ARG A 356 10.64 14.34 -4.98
N ASN A 357 11.32 15.11 -4.14
CA ASN A 357 10.73 16.33 -3.59
C ASN A 357 10.49 17.30 -4.76
N PRO A 358 9.31 17.92 -4.85
CA PRO A 358 9.08 18.95 -5.85
C PRO A 358 10.08 20.08 -5.60
N GLY A 359 11.03 20.23 -6.51
CA GLY A 359 11.94 21.38 -6.52
C GLY A 359 11.14 22.59 -6.93
N PHE A 360 10.96 23.53 -6.01
CA PHE A 360 10.47 24.87 -6.29
C PHE A 360 11.63 25.85 -6.21
#